data_AF-A0AAW1HTA1-F1
#
_entry.id   AF-A0AAW1HTA1-F1
#
_cell.length_a   1.000
_cell.length_b   1.000
_cell.length_c   1.000
_cell.angle_alpha   90.00
_cell.angle_beta   90.00
_cell.angle_gamma   90.00
#
_symmetry.space_group_name_H-M   'P 1'
#
loop_
_entity.id
_entity.type
_entity.pdbx_description
1 polymer ?
#
loop_
_entity_poly.entity_id
_entity_poly.type
_entity_poly.pdbx_seq_one_letter_code
_entity_poly.pdbx_strand_id
1 'polypeptide(L)'
;MTSFFDLNIKILKLSGLWVPNSNNSFKYKKAITYNSICILYSMIYFTIAELVSLKESAANLNDLVKNLNMLMSFLLTLIKIIVWFRYRKDILKIIAFIDTRKNVFKNYNFDSEEIVLKELQFKDTWTKSFFVMSTLVPLSAGILSITETITKGEEYVVFRNDSSLVYVQKLPYYSWIPFDHSSSKWSFAIAVVSQCIALLNCGYITVGLDMMFVALTSSITAHFIMTKEALRRIGNFEFKDRTATHKLRDDGYIKFKNCLMHLQNLIK
;
A
#
# COMPACT_ATOMS: atom_id res chain seq x y z
N MET A 1 4.40 21.66 -4.19
CA MET A 1 3.97 20.54 -5.06
C MET A 1 4.01 19.27 -4.22
N THR A 2 2.92 18.51 -4.16
CA THR A 2 2.91 17.19 -3.50
C THR A 2 3.78 16.20 -4.27
N SER A 3 4.59 15.40 -3.56
CA SER A 3 5.39 14.35 -4.17
C SER A 3 4.50 13.23 -4.71
N PHE A 4 4.96 12.49 -5.73
CA PHE A 4 4.24 11.32 -6.27
C PHE A 4 3.93 10.28 -5.21
N PHE A 5 4.74 10.26 -4.14
CA PHE A 5 4.72 9.20 -3.14
C PHE A 5 4.02 9.61 -1.84
N ASP A 6 3.57 10.86 -1.69
CA ASP A 6 3.06 11.39 -0.42
C ASP A 6 1.88 10.58 0.14
N LEU A 7 0.91 10.23 -0.71
CA LEU A 7 -0.26 9.44 -0.31
C LEU A 7 0.15 8.03 0.14
N ASN A 8 1.03 7.38 -0.62
CA ASN A 8 1.55 6.05 -0.31
C ASN A 8 2.33 6.06 1.01
N ILE A 9 3.17 7.07 1.22
CA ILE A 9 3.92 7.27 2.47
C ILE A 9 2.95 7.48 3.64
N LYS A 10 1.86 8.24 3.48
CA LYS A 10 0.83 8.41 4.52
C LYS A 10 0.17 7.07 4.88
N ILE A 11 -0.21 6.27 3.89
CA ILE A 11 -0.78 4.93 4.10
C ILE A 11 0.20 4.02 4.84
N LEU A 12 1.47 4.00 4.42
CA LEU A 12 2.51 3.19 5.07
C LEU A 12 2.87 3.67 6.49
N LYS A 13 2.72 4.97 6.78
CA LYS A 13 2.84 5.51 8.14
C LYS A 13 1.67 5.05 9.00
N LEU A 14 0.45 5.09 8.47
CA LEU A 14 -0.75 4.64 9.16
C LEU A 14 -0.65 3.15 9.52
N SER A 15 -0.15 2.32 8.60
CA SER A 15 0.00 0.88 8.81
C SER A 15 1.22 0.45 9.65
N GLY A 16 2.00 1.41 10.13
CA GLY A 16 3.18 1.12 10.94
C GLY A 16 4.33 0.48 10.17
N LEU A 17 4.42 0.67 8.85
CA LEU A 17 5.54 0.16 8.05
C LEU A 17 6.59 1.23 7.74
N TRP A 18 6.20 2.51 7.75
CA TRP A 18 7.11 3.60 7.41
C TRP A 18 8.01 3.99 8.58
N VAL A 19 9.31 3.88 8.40
CA VAL A 19 10.30 4.33 9.40
C VAL A 19 10.70 5.78 9.10
N PRO A 20 10.45 6.73 10.02
CA PRO A 20 10.84 8.13 9.82
C PRO A 20 12.36 8.30 9.85
N ASN A 21 12.89 9.18 9.00
CA ASN A 21 14.30 9.59 9.03
C ASN A 21 14.45 10.87 9.85
N SER A 22 14.13 10.81 11.15
CA SER A 22 14.18 11.97 12.04
C SER A 22 15.41 11.94 12.94
N ASN A 23 16.16 13.03 13.02
CA ASN A 23 17.29 13.18 13.95
C ASN A 23 16.86 13.20 15.43
N ASN A 24 15.57 13.42 15.73
CA ASN A 24 15.07 13.40 17.10
C ASN A 24 14.88 11.96 17.59
N SER A 25 15.74 11.53 18.52
CA SER A 25 15.77 10.19 19.10
C SER A 25 14.42 9.75 19.69
N PHE A 26 13.68 10.65 20.33
CA PHE A 26 12.40 10.30 20.98
C PHE A 26 11.29 9.99 19.96
N LYS A 27 11.12 10.85 18.95
CA LYS A 27 10.13 10.64 17.89
C LYS A 27 10.45 9.38 17.08
N TYR A 28 11.73 9.13 16.84
CA TYR A 28 12.21 7.93 16.17
C TYR A 28 11.88 6.65 16.96
N LYS A 29 12.22 6.61 18.25
CA LYS A 29 11.90 5.47 19.14
C LYS A 29 10.39 5.21 19.19
N LYS A 30 9.57 6.24 19.39
CA LYS A 30 8.11 6.11 19.42
C LYS A 30 7.55 5.51 18.13
N ALA A 31 8.02 5.97 16.98
CA ALA A 31 7.60 5.45 15.68
C ALA A 31 8.00 3.98 15.48
N ILE A 32 9.22 3.60 15.89
CA ILE A 32 9.65 2.20 15.83
C ILE A 32 8.80 1.31 16.73
N THR A 33 8.55 1.72 17.97
CA THR A 33 7.71 0.94 18.89
C THR A 33 6.31 0.73 18.31
N TYR A 34 5.69 1.78 17.78
CA TYR A 34 4.40 1.68 17.08
C TYR A 34 4.47 0.70 15.90
N ASN A 35 5.45 0.87 15.03
CA ASN A 35 5.65 0.02 13.85
C ASN A 35 5.84 -1.46 14.24
N SER A 36 6.66 -1.72 15.26
CA SER A 36 6.89 -3.07 15.79
C SER A 36 5.60 -3.67 16.35
N ILE A 37 4.81 -2.92 17.13
CA ILE A 37 3.52 -3.42 17.65
C ILE A 37 2.57 -3.75 16.50
N CYS A 38 2.42 -2.86 15.52
CA CYS A 38 1.56 -3.08 14.36
C CYS A 38 1.95 -4.34 13.57
N ILE A 39 3.24 -4.55 13.30
CA ILE A 39 3.72 -5.71 12.54
C ILE A 39 3.61 -7.00 13.38
N LEU A 40 4.05 -6.96 14.64
CA LEU A 40 3.99 -8.13 15.53
C LEU A 40 2.55 -8.61 15.73
N TYR A 41 1.64 -7.68 16.03
CA TYR A 41 0.23 -8.00 16.26
C TYR A 41 -0.49 -8.38 14.96
N SER A 42 -0.49 -7.49 13.96
CA SER A 42 -1.35 -7.71 12.79
C SER A 42 -0.78 -8.74 11.82
N MET A 43 0.55 -8.86 11.69
CA MET A 43 1.14 -9.76 10.70
C MET A 43 1.56 -11.07 11.35
N ILE A 44 2.44 -11.04 12.34
CA ILE A 44 3.02 -12.28 12.89
C ILE A 44 1.99 -13.06 13.70
N TYR A 45 1.43 -12.43 14.73
CA TYR A 45 0.46 -13.07 15.61
C TYR A 45 -0.77 -13.55 14.82
N PHE A 46 -1.35 -12.68 13.98
CA PHE A 46 -2.55 -13.05 13.23
C PHE A 46 -2.30 -14.17 12.20
N THR A 47 -1.13 -14.19 11.54
CA THR A 47 -0.79 -15.29 10.63
C THR A 47 -0.67 -16.62 11.37
N ILE A 48 -0.09 -16.62 12.58
CA ILE A 48 -0.03 -17.83 13.41
C ILE A 48 -1.44 -18.23 13.85
N ALA A 49 -2.29 -17.28 14.23
CA ALA A 49 -3.69 -17.54 14.60
C ALA A 49 -4.49 -18.18 13.46
N GLU A 50 -4.29 -17.72 12.23
CA GLU A 50 -4.89 -18.31 11.01
C GLU A 50 -4.33 -19.71 10.70
N LEU A 51 -3.03 -19.93 10.91
CA LEU A 51 -2.44 -21.28 10.74
C LEU A 51 -3.02 -22.29 11.74
N VAL A 52 -3.29 -21.85 12.97
CA VAL A 52 -3.93 -22.71 13.98
C VAL A 52 -5.37 -23.01 13.61
N SER A 53 -6.14 -22.02 13.15
CA SER A 53 -7.55 -22.18 12.78
C SER A 53 -7.77 -23.05 11.54
N LEU A 54 -6.76 -23.24 10.68
CA LEU A 54 -6.84 -24.16 9.55
C LEU A 54 -7.27 -25.58 9.96
N LYS A 55 -6.75 -26.09 11.09
CA LYS A 55 -7.09 -27.43 11.58
C LYS A 55 -8.58 -27.57 11.90
N GLU A 56 -9.17 -26.53 12.48
CA GLU A 56 -10.59 -26.51 12.85
C GLU A 56 -11.49 -26.38 11.61
N SER A 57 -11.07 -25.60 10.63
CA SER A 57 -11.82 -25.41 9.38
C SER A 57 -11.73 -26.58 8.39
N ALA A 58 -10.79 -27.51 8.58
CA ALA A 58 -10.61 -28.65 7.67
C ALA A 58 -11.84 -29.58 7.58
N ALA A 59 -12.74 -29.52 8.57
CA ALA A 59 -13.98 -30.29 8.57
C ALA A 59 -15.01 -29.80 7.52
N ASN A 60 -14.92 -28.54 7.06
CA ASN A 60 -15.83 -27.97 6.07
C ASN A 60 -15.04 -27.33 4.93
N LEU A 61 -15.18 -27.85 3.71
CA LEU A 61 -14.44 -27.38 2.54
C LEU A 61 -14.62 -25.87 2.28
N ASN A 62 -15.84 -25.33 2.47
CA ASN A 62 -16.11 -23.91 2.23
C ASN A 62 -15.37 -23.02 3.23
N ASP A 63 -15.35 -23.44 4.51
CA ASP A 63 -14.64 -22.71 5.56
C ASP A 63 -13.12 -22.83 5.40
N LEU A 64 -12.62 -24.01 5.01
CA LEU A 64 -11.22 -24.24 4.68
C LEU A 64 -10.75 -23.33 3.54
N VAL A 65 -11.52 -23.23 2.44
CA VAL A 65 -11.16 -22.37 1.30
C VAL A 65 -11.13 -20.90 1.71
N LYS A 66 -12.09 -20.44 2.52
CA LYS A 66 -12.10 -19.06 3.03
C LYS A 66 -10.86 -18.76 3.88
N ASN A 67 -10.51 -19.66 4.80
CA ASN A 67 -9.35 -19.47 5.67
C ASN A 67 -8.04 -19.55 4.89
N LEU A 68 -7.92 -20.46 3.92
CA LEU A 68 -6.75 -20.52 3.05
C LEU A 68 -6.56 -19.23 2.24
N ASN A 69 -7.65 -18.66 1.69
CA ASN A 69 -7.58 -17.39 0.97
C ASN A 69 -7.12 -16.24 1.87
N MET A 70 -7.61 -16.20 3.11
CA MET A 70 -7.18 -15.22 4.11
C MET A 70 -5.71 -15.41 4.48
N LEU A 71 -5.31 -16.62 4.86
CA LEU A 71 -3.94 -16.96 5.22
C LEU A 71 -2.96 -16.62 4.09
N MET A 72 -3.29 -16.98 2.84
CA MET A 72 -2.46 -16.65 1.68
C MET A 72 -2.27 -15.14 1.52
N SER A 73 -3.32 -14.35 1.78
CA SER A 73 -3.23 -12.89 1.75
C SER A 73 -2.23 -12.37 2.78
N PHE A 74 -2.30 -12.86 4.03
CA PHE A 74 -1.35 -12.50 5.09
C PHE A 74 0.08 -12.94 4.77
N LEU A 75 0.29 -14.16 4.25
CA LEU A 75 1.61 -14.65 3.85
C LEU A 75 2.22 -13.81 2.74
N LEU A 76 1.44 -13.44 1.72
CA LEU A 76 1.90 -12.56 0.64
C LEU A 76 2.30 -11.19 1.19
N THR A 77 1.50 -10.61 2.09
CA THR A 77 1.81 -9.34 2.72
C THR A 77 3.07 -9.44 3.59
N LEU A 78 3.27 -10.54 4.32
CA LEU A 78 4.48 -10.79 5.10
C LEU A 78 5.74 -10.86 4.21
N ILE A 79 5.66 -11.55 3.07
CA ILE A 79 6.75 -11.58 2.08
C ILE A 79 7.04 -10.17 1.57
N LYS A 80 6.01 -9.38 1.24
CA LYS A 80 6.17 -7.99 0.79
C LYS A 80 6.84 -7.13 1.86
N ILE A 81 6.52 -7.32 3.15
CA ILE A 81 7.18 -6.64 4.27
C ILE A 81 8.67 -7.00 4.33
N ILE A 82 9.01 -8.28 4.22
CA ILE A 82 10.40 -8.75 4.23
C ILE A 82 11.19 -8.14 3.06
N VAL A 83 10.62 -8.20 1.85
CA VAL A 83 11.20 -7.59 0.64
C VAL A 83 11.37 -6.08 0.82
N TRP A 84 10.35 -5.40 1.35
CA TRP A 84 10.41 -3.97 1.65
C TRP A 84 11.58 -3.65 2.57
N PHE A 85 11.71 -4.31 3.72
CA PHE A 85 12.81 -4.04 4.65
C PHE A 85 14.18 -4.35 4.05
N ARG A 86 14.30 -5.41 3.24
CA ARG A 86 15.55 -5.77 2.57
C ARG A 86 16.00 -4.72 1.55
N TYR A 87 15.09 -4.22 0.72
CA TYR A 87 15.41 -3.30 -0.38
C TYR A 87 15.05 -1.83 -0.11
N ARG A 88 14.60 -1.50 1.10
CA ARG A 88 14.11 -0.16 1.46
C ARG A 88 15.07 0.95 1.08
N LYS A 89 16.37 0.79 1.37
CA LYS A 89 17.37 1.83 1.10
C LYS A 89 17.45 2.14 -0.39
N ASP A 90 17.39 1.13 -1.24
CA ASP A 90 17.51 1.28 -2.68
C ASP A 90 16.21 1.83 -3.28
N ILE A 91 15.05 1.39 -2.79
CA ILE A 91 13.76 1.99 -3.17
C ILE A 91 13.72 3.49 -2.81
N LEU A 92 14.17 3.86 -1.61
CA LEU A 92 14.23 5.27 -1.20
C LEU A 92 15.20 6.10 -2.04
N LYS A 93 16.33 5.52 -2.45
CA LYS A 93 17.27 6.19 -3.39
C LYS A 93 16.60 6.41 -4.75
N ILE A 94 15.89 5.42 -5.28
CA ILE A 94 15.16 5.54 -6.55
C ILE A 94 14.10 6.65 -6.44
N ILE A 95 13.30 6.65 -5.36
CA ILE A 95 12.30 7.69 -5.11
C ILE A 95 12.95 9.07 -5.09
N ALA A 96 14.02 9.25 -4.32
CA ALA A 96 14.73 10.53 -4.21
C ALA A 96 15.33 10.98 -5.55
N PHE A 97 15.91 10.04 -6.31
CA PHE A 97 16.48 10.29 -7.62
C PHE A 97 15.44 10.78 -8.62
N ILE A 98 14.28 10.11 -8.69
CA ILE A 98 13.19 10.46 -9.60
C ILE A 98 12.55 11.80 -9.21
N ASP A 99 12.36 12.06 -7.92
CA ASP A 99 11.73 13.30 -7.42
C ASP A 99 12.61 14.53 -7.68
N THR A 100 13.93 14.40 -7.55
CA THR A 100 14.90 15.48 -7.81
C THR A 100 14.91 15.90 -9.28
N ARG A 101 14.61 14.99 -10.22
CA ARG A 101 14.74 15.23 -11.67
C ARG A 101 13.46 15.69 -12.36
N LYS A 102 12.40 16.03 -11.63
CA LYS A 102 11.13 16.52 -12.22
C LYS A 102 11.28 17.75 -13.14
N ASN A 103 12.34 18.56 -12.96
CA ASN A 103 12.52 19.83 -13.67
C ASN A 103 13.49 19.77 -14.87
N VAL A 104 14.00 18.59 -15.27
CA VAL A 104 15.06 18.48 -16.30
C VAL A 104 14.65 19.08 -17.66
N PHE A 105 13.36 19.05 -18.01
CA PHE A 105 12.87 19.51 -19.33
C PHE A 105 12.13 20.86 -19.30
N LYS A 106 12.20 21.62 -18.20
CA LYS A 106 11.43 22.88 -18.06
C LYS A 106 11.73 23.92 -19.15
N ASN A 107 12.92 23.86 -19.76
CA ASN A 107 13.38 24.81 -20.78
C ASN A 107 12.96 24.45 -22.23
N TYR A 108 12.20 23.39 -22.45
CA TYR A 108 11.90 22.87 -23.80
C TYR A 108 10.57 23.37 -24.39
N ASN A 109 9.96 24.42 -23.81
CA ASN A 109 8.72 25.05 -24.29
C ASN A 109 7.57 24.04 -24.54
N PHE A 110 7.48 22.99 -23.73
CA PHE A 110 6.32 22.11 -23.67
C PHE A 110 5.89 21.95 -22.21
N ASP A 111 4.61 21.64 -22.00
CA ASP A 111 4.04 21.55 -20.65
C ASP A 111 4.42 20.23 -19.97
N SER A 112 5.65 20.19 -19.45
CA SER A 112 6.14 19.06 -18.65
C SER A 112 5.35 18.89 -17.35
N GLU A 113 4.77 19.98 -16.83
CA GLU A 113 3.99 19.96 -15.60
C GLU A 113 2.65 19.25 -15.81
N GLU A 114 1.98 19.48 -16.95
CA GLU A 114 0.74 18.79 -17.33
C GLU A 114 0.93 17.27 -17.42
N ILE A 115 2.01 16.80 -18.09
CA ILE A 115 2.31 15.36 -18.23
C ILE A 115 2.47 14.72 -16.84
N VAL A 116 3.26 15.36 -15.97
CA VAL A 116 3.50 14.90 -14.60
C VAL A 116 2.20 14.89 -13.79
N LEU A 117 1.39 15.93 -13.91
CA LEU A 117 0.14 16.07 -13.17
C LEU A 117 -0.89 15.01 -13.60
N LYS A 118 -0.97 14.69 -14.88
CA LYS A 118 -1.84 13.63 -15.41
C LYS A 118 -1.50 12.25 -14.82
N GLU A 119 -0.21 11.89 -14.83
CA GLU A 119 0.28 10.63 -14.25
C GLU A 119 0.08 10.59 -12.73
N LEU A 120 0.31 11.73 -12.05
CA LEU A 120 0.05 11.87 -10.62
C LEU A 120 -1.42 11.63 -10.27
N GLN A 121 -2.35 12.26 -11.02
CA GLN A 121 -3.79 12.10 -10.84
C GLN A 121 -4.26 10.67 -11.07
N PHE A 122 -3.75 10.02 -12.13
CA PHE A 122 -4.03 8.62 -12.41
C PHE A 122 -3.65 7.74 -11.21
N LYS A 123 -2.39 7.83 -10.76
CA LYS A 123 -1.89 7.09 -9.61
C LYS A 123 -2.67 7.40 -8.32
N ASP A 124 -2.94 8.67 -8.02
CA ASP A 124 -3.66 9.06 -6.81
C ASP A 124 -5.09 8.53 -6.79
N THR A 125 -5.78 8.57 -7.94
CA THR A 125 -7.13 8.03 -8.08
C THR A 125 -7.15 6.54 -7.77
N TRP A 126 -6.25 5.77 -8.40
CA TRP A 126 -6.12 4.34 -8.12
C TRP A 126 -5.76 4.05 -6.66
N THR A 127 -4.81 4.81 -6.10
CA THR A 127 -4.37 4.60 -4.71
C THR A 127 -5.53 4.83 -3.73
N LYS A 128 -6.32 5.90 -3.94
CA LYS A 128 -7.50 6.19 -3.12
C LYS A 128 -8.56 5.10 -3.28
N SER A 129 -8.85 4.66 -4.51
CA SER A 129 -9.83 3.60 -4.77
C SER A 129 -9.45 2.29 -4.07
N PHE A 130 -8.21 1.83 -4.22
CA PHE A 130 -7.74 0.62 -3.54
C PHE A 130 -7.74 0.77 -2.01
N PHE A 131 -7.36 1.95 -1.49
CA PHE A 131 -7.38 2.22 -0.06
C PHE A 131 -8.80 2.18 0.53
N VAL A 132 -9.77 2.78 -0.16
CA VAL A 132 -11.19 2.74 0.23
C VAL A 132 -11.71 1.31 0.19
N MET A 133 -11.48 0.56 -0.90
CA MET A 133 -11.90 -0.83 -1.01
C MET A 133 -11.29 -1.71 0.10
N SER A 134 -9.99 -1.55 0.35
CA SER A 134 -9.29 -2.25 1.43
C SER A 134 -9.84 -1.92 2.82
N THR A 135 -10.42 -0.72 3.01
CA THR A 135 -11.04 -0.32 4.28
C THR A 135 -12.45 -0.89 4.41
N LEU A 136 -13.22 -0.88 3.32
CA LEU A 136 -14.62 -1.32 3.31
C LEU A 136 -14.79 -2.82 3.58
N VAL A 137 -13.89 -3.67 3.09
CA VAL A 137 -13.98 -5.13 3.29
C VAL A 137 -14.02 -5.52 4.78
N PRO A 138 -13.01 -5.21 5.62
CA PRO A 138 -13.05 -5.58 7.03
C PRO A 138 -14.07 -4.78 7.85
N LEU A 139 -14.35 -3.53 7.47
CA LEU A 139 -15.38 -2.74 8.17
C LEU A 139 -16.78 -3.28 7.93
N SER A 140 -17.13 -3.64 6.70
CA SER A 140 -18.45 -4.22 6.39
C SER A 140 -18.65 -5.54 7.12
N ALA A 141 -17.65 -6.42 7.12
CA ALA A 141 -17.69 -7.67 7.89
C ALA A 141 -17.86 -7.43 9.39
N GLY A 142 -17.09 -6.49 9.97
CA GLY A 142 -17.19 -6.14 11.39
C GLY A 142 -18.53 -5.52 11.76
N ILE A 143 -19.03 -4.57 10.98
CA ILE A 143 -20.34 -3.92 11.20
C ILE A 143 -21.47 -4.96 11.13
N LEU A 144 -21.43 -5.86 10.16
CA LEU A 144 -22.44 -6.93 10.04
C LEU A 144 -22.43 -7.83 11.28
N SER A 145 -21.27 -8.34 11.71
CA SER A 145 -21.17 -9.20 12.89
C SER A 145 -21.58 -8.50 14.19
N ILE A 146 -21.21 -7.23 14.36
CA ILE A 146 -21.62 -6.43 15.54
C ILE A 146 -23.12 -6.15 15.52
N THR A 147 -23.69 -5.80 14.36
CA THR A 147 -25.13 -5.54 14.23
C THR A 147 -25.93 -6.82 14.52
N GLU A 148 -25.47 -7.97 14.03
CA GLU A 148 -26.06 -9.28 14.34
C GLU A 148 -25.99 -9.59 15.85
N THR A 149 -24.85 -9.29 16.49
CA THR A 149 -24.67 -9.44 17.95
C THR A 149 -25.66 -8.57 18.74
N ILE A 150 -25.92 -7.35 18.29
CA ILE A 150 -26.81 -6.39 18.98
C ILE A 150 -28.28 -6.76 18.76
N THR A 151 -28.65 -7.09 17.53
CA THR A 151 -30.06 -7.31 17.14
C THR A 151 -30.57 -8.71 17.45
N LYS A 152 -29.72 -9.73 17.27
CA LYS A 152 -30.08 -11.15 17.39
C LYS A 152 -29.22 -11.91 18.39
N GLY A 153 -28.38 -11.22 19.17
CA GLY A 153 -27.45 -11.86 20.09
C GLY A 153 -28.09 -12.79 21.13
N GLU A 154 -29.40 -12.70 21.38
CA GLU A 154 -30.07 -13.63 22.29
C GLU A 154 -30.28 -15.03 21.68
N GLU A 155 -30.39 -15.13 20.35
CA GLU A 155 -30.53 -16.41 19.62
C GLU A 155 -29.26 -17.27 19.70
N TYR A 156 -28.10 -16.65 19.95
CA TYR A 156 -26.80 -17.33 20.01
C TYR A 156 -26.38 -17.69 21.44
N VAL A 157 -27.26 -17.52 22.43
CA VAL A 157 -26.98 -17.92 23.82
C VAL A 157 -27.52 -19.33 24.03
N VAL A 158 -26.63 -20.30 24.20
CA VAL A 158 -26.98 -21.70 24.47
C VAL A 158 -26.57 -22.07 25.88
N PHE A 159 -27.45 -22.75 26.60
CA PHE A 159 -27.17 -23.30 27.91
C PHE A 159 -26.32 -24.58 27.77
N ARG A 160 -25.12 -24.57 28.36
CA ARG A 160 -24.26 -25.75 28.42
C ARG A 160 -24.23 -26.27 29.86
N ASN A 161 -24.74 -27.48 30.07
CA ASN A 161 -24.77 -28.23 31.33
C ASN A 161 -25.16 -27.38 32.57
N ASP A 162 -26.43 -26.96 32.61
CA ASP A 162 -27.18 -26.43 33.76
C ASP A 162 -26.63 -25.22 34.54
N SER A 163 -25.49 -24.61 34.14
CA SER A 163 -25.01 -23.39 34.82
C SER A 163 -24.15 -22.43 34.01
N SER A 164 -23.72 -22.79 32.79
CA SER A 164 -22.90 -21.89 31.94
C SER A 164 -23.64 -21.45 30.68
N LEU A 165 -23.78 -20.11 30.53
CA LEU A 165 -24.26 -19.47 29.30
C LEU A 165 -23.10 -19.37 28.32
N VAL A 166 -23.22 -19.97 27.13
CA VAL A 166 -22.18 -19.91 26.10
C VAL A 166 -22.72 -19.20 24.86
N TYR A 167 -21.93 -18.23 24.36
CA TYR A 167 -22.21 -17.51 23.13
C TYR A 167 -21.60 -18.23 21.92
N VAL A 168 -22.45 -18.75 21.03
CA VAL A 168 -22.05 -19.65 19.92
C VAL A 168 -22.00 -18.97 18.55
N GLN A 169 -22.08 -17.64 18.48
CA GLN A 169 -21.95 -16.94 17.20
C GLN A 169 -20.54 -17.15 16.62
N LYS A 170 -20.48 -17.48 15.32
CA LYS A 170 -19.21 -17.61 14.61
C LYS A 170 -18.59 -16.24 14.35
N LEU A 171 -17.28 -16.14 14.50
CA LEU A 171 -16.53 -14.94 14.11
C LEU A 171 -16.61 -14.74 12.59
N PRO A 172 -16.56 -13.49 12.09
CA PRO A 172 -16.58 -13.21 10.66
C PRO A 172 -15.43 -13.87 9.90
N TYR A 173 -14.31 -14.11 10.59
CA TYR A 173 -13.16 -14.85 10.09
C TYR A 173 -12.73 -15.87 11.13
N TYR A 174 -12.36 -17.07 10.69
CA TYR A 174 -11.90 -18.12 11.61
C TYR A 174 -10.42 -17.87 11.93
N SER A 175 -10.18 -17.23 13.07
CA SER A 175 -8.83 -17.06 13.61
C SER A 175 -8.82 -17.55 15.06
N TRP A 176 -7.73 -18.17 15.50
CA TRP A 176 -7.56 -18.45 16.91
C TRP A 176 -7.41 -17.15 17.73
N ILE A 177 -8.20 -17.02 18.79
CA ILE A 177 -8.17 -15.86 19.70
C ILE A 177 -7.70 -16.35 21.07
N PRO A 178 -6.82 -15.62 21.78
CA PRO A 178 -6.14 -16.14 22.96
C PRO A 178 -7.01 -16.05 24.22
N PHE A 179 -8.23 -15.52 24.10
CA PHE A 179 -9.21 -15.39 25.16
C PHE A 179 -10.55 -16.01 24.73
N ASP A 180 -11.36 -16.39 25.71
CA ASP A 180 -12.67 -16.99 25.47
C ASP A 180 -13.69 -15.93 25.02
N HIS A 181 -13.83 -15.80 23.71
CA HIS A 181 -14.79 -14.91 23.07
C HIS A 181 -16.24 -15.42 23.18
N SER A 182 -16.46 -16.67 23.57
CA SER A 182 -17.78 -17.26 23.78
C SER A 182 -18.36 -16.96 25.17
N SER A 183 -17.55 -16.39 26.08
CA SER A 183 -17.97 -16.06 27.45
C SER A 183 -19.05 -14.97 27.52
N SER A 184 -19.04 -14.01 26.59
CA SER A 184 -19.93 -12.84 26.64
C SER A 184 -20.02 -12.12 25.29
N LYS A 185 -21.14 -11.44 25.05
CA LYS A 185 -21.34 -10.59 23.85
C LYS A 185 -20.23 -9.53 23.70
N TRP A 186 -19.78 -8.95 24.82
CA TRP A 186 -18.69 -7.97 24.83
C TRP A 186 -17.35 -8.59 24.45
N SER A 187 -17.02 -9.78 24.94
CA SER A 187 -15.79 -10.48 24.56
C SER A 187 -15.81 -10.85 23.08
N PHE A 188 -16.96 -11.27 22.55
CA PHE A 188 -17.16 -11.47 21.12
C PHE A 188 -16.95 -10.17 20.31
N ALA A 189 -17.53 -9.05 20.74
CA ALA A 189 -17.35 -7.77 20.06
C ALA A 189 -15.88 -7.31 20.05
N ILE A 190 -15.16 -7.49 21.17
CA ILE A 190 -13.71 -7.21 21.25
C ILE A 190 -12.94 -8.10 20.28
N ALA A 191 -13.27 -9.39 20.20
CA ALA A 191 -12.70 -10.32 19.24
C ALA A 191 -12.90 -9.84 17.79
N VAL A 192 -14.12 -9.46 17.41
CA VAL A 192 -14.42 -8.93 16.07
C VAL A 192 -13.61 -7.67 15.77
N VAL A 193 -13.57 -6.70 16.70
CA VAL A 193 -12.78 -5.47 16.52
C VAL A 193 -11.29 -5.79 16.37
N SER A 194 -10.78 -6.73 17.16
CA SER A 194 -9.37 -7.16 17.11
C SER A 194 -8.99 -7.73 15.73
N GLN A 195 -9.88 -8.54 15.14
CA GLN A 195 -9.72 -9.09 13.78
C GLN A 195 -9.78 -8.00 12.73
N CYS A 196 -10.77 -7.09 12.82
CA CYS A 196 -10.91 -5.96 11.89
C CYS A 196 -9.66 -5.08 11.89
N ILE A 197 -9.05 -4.81 13.06
CA ILE A 197 -7.80 -4.03 13.15
C ILE A 197 -6.66 -4.75 12.43
N ALA A 198 -6.49 -6.06 12.64
CA ALA A 198 -5.45 -6.84 11.97
C ALA A 198 -5.63 -6.85 10.44
N LEU A 199 -6.87 -7.04 9.97
CA LEU A 199 -7.21 -7.05 8.55
C LEU A 199 -7.06 -5.68 7.89
N LEU A 200 -7.51 -4.60 8.55
CA LEU A 200 -7.31 -3.23 8.09
C LEU A 200 -5.82 -2.96 7.91
N ASN A 201 -5.01 -3.32 8.90
CA ASN A 201 -3.58 -3.12 8.83
C ASN A 201 -2.94 -3.95 7.70
N CYS A 202 -3.33 -5.22 7.53
CA CYS A 202 -2.90 -6.07 6.41
C CYS A 202 -3.21 -5.44 5.05
N GLY A 203 -4.45 -4.97 4.89
CA GLY A 203 -4.90 -4.29 3.69
C GLY A 203 -4.10 -3.01 3.42
N TYR A 204 -3.85 -2.20 4.44
CA TYR A 204 -3.11 -0.93 4.30
C TYR A 204 -1.64 -1.15 3.94
N ILE A 205 -0.98 -2.16 4.53
CA ILE A 205 0.38 -2.54 4.13
C ILE A 205 0.39 -2.95 2.66
N THR A 206 -0.56 -3.81 2.27
CA THR A 206 -0.64 -4.35 0.91
C THR A 206 -0.86 -3.23 -0.11
N VAL A 207 -1.89 -2.40 0.09
CA VAL A 207 -2.17 -1.24 -0.78
C VAL A 207 -1.00 -0.26 -0.77
N GLY A 208 -0.42 0.03 0.40
CA GLY A 208 0.70 0.96 0.52
C GLY A 208 1.91 0.54 -0.30
N LEU A 209 2.27 -0.75 -0.27
CA LEU A 209 3.41 -1.30 -1.02
C LEU A 209 3.10 -1.48 -2.51
N ASP A 210 1.95 -2.04 -2.87
CA ASP A 210 1.59 -2.26 -4.28
C ASP A 210 1.43 -0.93 -5.01
N MET A 211 0.76 0.04 -4.38
CA MET A 211 0.60 1.36 -4.97
C MET A 211 1.90 2.17 -4.94
N MET A 212 2.88 1.85 -4.07
CA MET A 212 4.23 2.43 -4.15
C MET A 212 4.93 1.98 -5.42
N PHE A 213 4.79 0.70 -5.81
CA PHE A 213 5.31 0.21 -7.07
C PHE A 213 4.62 0.89 -8.26
N VAL A 214 3.29 1.03 -8.24
CA VAL A 214 2.54 1.78 -9.28
C VAL A 214 2.99 3.25 -9.33
N ALA A 215 3.28 3.87 -8.19
CA ALA A 215 3.81 5.24 -8.12
C ALA A 215 5.17 5.36 -8.82
N LEU A 216 6.06 4.39 -8.59
CA LEU A 216 7.37 4.33 -9.23
C LEU A 216 7.23 4.17 -10.75
N THR A 217 6.42 3.22 -11.21
CA THR A 217 6.24 2.97 -12.63
C THR A 217 5.56 4.13 -13.35
N SER A 218 4.52 4.74 -12.76
CA SER A 218 3.87 5.94 -13.32
C SER A 218 4.83 7.13 -13.38
N SER A 219 5.68 7.31 -12.36
CA SER A 219 6.68 8.37 -12.38
C SER A 219 7.76 8.14 -13.45
N ILE A 220 8.23 6.90 -13.63
CA ILE A 220 9.15 6.53 -14.71
C ILE A 220 8.50 6.75 -16.08
N THR A 221 7.24 6.36 -16.24
CA THR A 221 6.46 6.60 -17.47
C THR A 221 6.36 8.09 -17.79
N ALA A 222 6.10 8.94 -16.79
CA ALA A 222 6.11 10.39 -16.99
C ALA A 222 7.46 10.88 -17.54
N HIS A 223 8.58 10.39 -17.00
CA HIS A 223 9.92 10.71 -17.50
C HIS A 223 10.18 10.25 -18.93
N PHE A 224 9.70 9.07 -19.32
CA PHE A 224 9.79 8.59 -20.70
C PHE A 224 8.93 9.40 -21.66
N ILE A 225 7.71 9.78 -21.26
CA ILE A 225 6.83 10.64 -22.08
C ILE A 225 7.47 12.01 -22.27
N MET A 226 8.00 12.62 -21.20
CA MET A 226 8.73 13.90 -21.32
C MET A 226 9.92 13.80 -22.27
N THR A 227 10.70 12.71 -22.18
CA THR A 227 11.84 12.49 -23.08
C THR A 227 11.40 12.32 -24.53
N LYS A 228 10.33 11.57 -24.78
CA LYS A 228 9.73 11.39 -26.12
C LYS A 228 9.29 12.73 -26.70
N GLU A 229 8.61 13.57 -25.91
CA GLU A 229 8.15 14.88 -26.35
C GLU A 229 9.30 15.85 -26.63
N ALA A 230 10.33 15.85 -25.77
CA ALA A 230 11.54 16.62 -25.99
C ALA A 230 12.24 16.23 -27.31
N LEU A 231 12.38 14.92 -27.58
CA LEU A 231 12.96 14.40 -28.82
C LEU A 231 12.12 14.76 -30.05
N ARG A 232 10.79 14.64 -29.96
CA ARG A 232 9.87 15.02 -31.04
C ARG A 232 10.02 16.49 -31.41
N ARG A 233 10.18 17.37 -30.42
CA ARG A 233 10.39 18.81 -30.64
C ARG A 233 11.74 19.10 -31.28
N ILE A 234 12.81 18.44 -30.84
CA ILE A 234 14.15 18.58 -31.46
C ILE A 234 14.10 18.15 -32.94
N GLY A 235 13.51 16.99 -33.24
CA GLY A 235 13.40 16.51 -34.62
C GLY A 235 12.58 17.44 -35.52
N ASN A 236 11.47 17.98 -35.02
CA ASN A 236 10.65 18.95 -35.76
C ASN A 236 11.38 20.29 -35.99
N PHE A 237 12.27 20.68 -35.06
CA PHE A 237 13.09 21.88 -35.20
C PHE A 237 14.11 21.72 -36.33
N GLU A 238 14.87 20.62 -36.36
CA GLU A 238 15.85 20.34 -37.41
C GLU A 238 15.25 20.26 -38.82
N PHE A 239 14.02 19.74 -38.96
CA PHE A 239 13.37 19.65 -40.27
C PHE A 239 12.90 21.01 -40.80
N LYS A 240 12.46 21.90 -39.91
CA LYS A 240 11.93 23.22 -40.27
C LYS A 240 13.04 24.25 -40.58
N ASP A 241 14.22 24.07 -39.99
CA ASP A 241 15.32 25.04 -40.00
C ASP A 241 16.51 24.63 -40.90
N ARG A 242 16.29 23.86 -41.97
CA ARG A 242 17.36 23.50 -42.94
C ARG A 242 18.04 24.72 -43.61
N THR A 243 17.50 25.93 -43.45
CA THR A 243 18.08 27.21 -43.90
C THR A 243 18.72 28.04 -42.77
N ALA A 244 18.77 27.53 -41.54
CA ALA A 244 19.15 28.30 -40.35
C ALA A 244 20.65 28.30 -40.03
N THR A 245 21.08 29.33 -39.31
CA THR A 245 22.45 29.63 -38.92
C THR A 245 23.07 28.56 -38.00
N HIS A 246 24.38 28.35 -38.11
CA HIS A 246 25.18 27.34 -37.38
C HIS A 246 24.89 27.28 -35.86
N LYS A 247 24.57 28.43 -35.25
CA LYS A 247 24.29 28.57 -33.80
C LYS A 247 23.02 27.83 -33.34
N LEU A 248 22.00 27.70 -34.19
CA LEU A 248 20.76 26.98 -33.88
C LEU A 248 20.96 25.46 -33.91
N ARG A 249 21.88 24.99 -34.75
CA ARG A 249 22.28 23.59 -34.83
C ARG A 249 23.03 23.13 -33.58
N ASP A 250 23.90 23.97 -33.03
CA ASP A 250 24.63 23.67 -31.79
C ASP A 250 23.70 23.58 -30.57
N ASP A 251 22.67 24.43 -30.48
CA ASP A 251 21.65 24.36 -29.41
C ASP A 251 20.80 23.08 -29.50
N GLY A 252 20.41 22.67 -30.71
CA GLY A 252 19.72 21.40 -30.96
C GLY A 252 20.52 20.19 -30.49
N TYR A 253 21.82 20.16 -30.79
CA TYR A 253 22.71 19.09 -30.36
C TYR A 253 22.86 19.02 -28.83
N ILE A 254 23.04 20.17 -28.16
CA ILE A 254 23.09 20.24 -26.68
C ILE A 254 21.80 19.70 -26.08
N LYS A 255 20.65 20.10 -26.63
CA LYS A 255 19.33 19.64 -26.20
C LYS A 255 19.14 18.14 -26.39
N PHE A 256 19.60 17.57 -27.50
CA PHE A 256 19.57 16.14 -27.77
C PHE A 256 20.47 15.36 -26.80
N LYS A 257 21.71 15.84 -26.60
CA LYS A 257 22.66 15.27 -25.63
C LYS A 257 22.08 15.25 -24.22
N ASN A 258 21.40 16.31 -23.79
CA ASN A 258 20.73 16.36 -22.49
C ASN A 258 19.62 15.32 -22.35
N CYS A 259 18.80 15.10 -23.39
CA CYS A 259 17.78 14.04 -23.40
C CYS A 259 18.42 12.65 -23.29
N LEU A 260 19.48 12.40 -24.05
CA LEU A 260 20.24 11.14 -24.01
C LEU A 260 20.86 10.88 -22.64
N MET A 261 21.50 11.90 -22.04
CA MET A 261 22.07 11.79 -20.69
C MET A 261 20.99 11.53 -19.63
N HIS A 262 19.80 12.14 -19.76
CA HIS A 262 18.69 11.86 -18.86
C HIS A 262 18.22 10.41 -18.98
N LEU A 263 18.03 9.90 -20.20
CA LEU A 263 17.66 8.51 -20.47
C LEU A 263 18.71 7.52 -19.95
N GLN A 264 19.99 7.77 -20.20
CA GLN A 264 21.09 6.95 -19.69
C GLN A 264 21.13 6.91 -18.17
N ASN A 265 20.81 8.02 -17.50
CA ASN A 265 20.76 8.06 -16.05
C ASN A 265 19.52 7.38 -15.46
N LEU A 266 18.44 7.21 -16.22
CA LEU A 266 17.25 6.45 -15.79
C LEU A 266 17.44 4.93 -15.89
N ILE A 267 18.33 4.48 -16.79
CA ILE A 267 18.59 3.06 -17.07
C ILE A 267 19.67 2.48 -16.15
N LYS A 268 20.61 3.30 -15.68
CA LYS A 268 21.68 2.92 -14.75
C LYS A 268 21.16 2.75 -13.32
#